data_AF-A0A969MZX7-F1
#
_entry.id   AF-A0A969MZX7-F1
#
_cell.length_a   1.000
_cell.length_b   1.000
_cell.length_c   1.000
_cell.angle_alpha   90.00
_cell.angle_beta   90.00
_cell.angle_gamma   90.00
#
_symmetry.space_group_name_H-M   'P 1'
#
loop_
_entity.id
_entity.type
_entity.pdbx_description
1 polymer ?
#
loop_
_entity_poly.entity_id
_entity_poly.type
_entity_poly.pdbx_seq_one_letter_code
_entity_poly.pdbx_strand_id
1 'polypeptide(L)'
;HRVCLEGGKEIKVILKAVWQRLQPGGRIVATASNLESLYSISEGFSELQVRNVEVVQSSVNRLERRGNHQTFEAINPMFILSGEKID
;
A
#
# COMPACT_ATOMS: atom_id res chain seq x y z
N HIS A 1 -8.47 -10.37 11.24
CA HIS A 1 -9.02 -9.08 10.79
C HIS A 1 -8.04 -8.43 9.81
N ARG A 2 -8.47 -8.07 8.59
CA ARG A 2 -7.60 -7.45 7.58
C ARG A 2 -8.25 -6.17 7.06
N VAL A 3 -7.47 -5.13 6.85
CA VAL A 3 -7.94 -3.87 6.25
C VAL A 3 -6.99 -3.47 5.13
N CYS A 4 -7.57 -3.09 3.99
CA CYS A 4 -6.83 -2.54 2.85
C CYS A 4 -7.10 -1.04 2.74
N LEU A 5 -6.06 -0.26 2.54
CA LEU A 5 -6.08 1.18 2.39
C LEU A 5 -5.47 1.57 1.06
N GLU A 6 -6.12 2.47 0.34
CA GLU A 6 -5.61 3.04 -0.91
C GLU A 6 -5.62 4.56 -0.78
N GLY A 7 -4.63 5.20 -1.41
CA GLY A 7 -4.21 6.56 -1.12
C GLY A 7 -5.26 7.68 -1.19
N GLY A 8 -4.88 8.81 -0.58
CA GLY A 8 -5.58 10.09 -0.52
C GLY A 8 -4.79 11.06 0.38
N LYS A 9 -5.07 12.38 0.32
CA LYS A 9 -4.28 13.43 1.03
C LYS A 9 -4.07 13.21 2.54
N GLU A 10 -4.94 12.44 3.20
CA GLU A 10 -4.97 12.28 4.66
C GLU A 10 -4.72 10.82 5.10
N ILE A 11 -3.84 10.08 4.40
CA ILE A 11 -3.63 8.64 4.66
C ILE A 11 -3.23 8.33 6.10
N LYS A 12 -2.47 9.21 6.76
CA LYS A 12 -2.07 9.05 8.17
C LYS A 12 -3.24 9.12 9.14
N VAL A 13 -4.22 10.00 8.88
CA VAL A 13 -5.42 10.12 9.71
C VAL A 13 -6.26 8.85 9.61
N ILE A 14 -6.43 8.35 8.38
CA ILE A 14 -7.14 7.09 8.12
C ILE A 14 -6.41 5.92 8.79
N LEU A 15 -5.09 5.83 8.64
CA LEU A 15 -4.26 4.82 9.31
C LEU A 15 -4.49 4.79 10.82
N LYS A 16 -4.45 5.96 11.48
CA LYS A 16 -4.70 6.07 12.93
C LYS A 16 -6.11 5.61 13.30
N ALA A 17 -7.12 6.05 12.55
CA ALA A 17 -8.52 5.68 12.81
C ALA A 17 -8.76 4.17 12.63
N VAL A 18 -8.15 3.57 11.61
CA VAL A 18 -8.24 2.13 11.34
C VAL A 18 -7.49 1.33 12.39
N TRP A 19 -6.29 1.76 12.78
CA TRP A 19 -5.47 1.08 13.78
C TRP A 19 -6.15 0.94 15.14
N GLN A 20 -6.90 1.97 15.56
CA GLN A 20 -7.68 1.93 16.80
C GLN A 20 -8.78 0.86 16.78
N ARG A 21 -9.36 0.58 15.60
CA ARG A 21 -10.44 -0.39 15.43
C ARG A 21 -9.94 -1.79 15.09
N LEU A 22 -8.71 -1.89 14.58
CA LEU A 22 -8.09 -3.15 14.25
C LEU A 22 -7.82 -3.95 15.53
N GLN A 23 -8.28 -5.20 15.55
CA GLN A 23 -8.04 -6.11 16.65
C GLN A 23 -6.57 -6.56 16.70
N PRO A 24 -6.05 -6.99 17.87
CA PRO A 24 -4.76 -7.67 17.97
C PRO A 24 -4.69 -8.86 17.00
N GLY A 25 -3.52 -9.11 16.43
CA GLY A 25 -3.30 -10.05 15.32
C GLY A 25 -3.89 -9.58 13.97
N GLY A 26 -4.43 -8.36 13.89
CA GLY A 26 -4.95 -7.79 12.66
C GLY A 26 -3.85 -7.30 11.73
N ARG A 27 -4.10 -7.31 10.42
CA ARG A 27 -3.16 -6.84 9.38
C ARG A 27 -3.70 -5.62 8.64
N ILE A 28 -2.86 -4.61 8.46
CA ILE A 28 -3.10 -3.49 7.54
C ILE A 28 -2.31 -3.73 6.26
N VAL A 29 -2.93 -3.44 5.12
CA VAL A 29 -2.30 -3.35 3.82
C VAL A 29 -2.59 -1.96 3.26
N ALA A 30 -1.59 -1.27 2.73
CA ALA A 30 -1.73 0.05 2.15
C ALA A 30 -1.00 0.14 0.81
N THR A 31 -1.57 0.85 -0.16
CA THR A 31 -0.94 1.05 -1.47
C THR A 31 -0.43 2.49 -1.65
N ALA A 32 0.69 2.63 -2.34
CA ALA A 32 1.30 3.91 -2.71
C ALA A 32 1.65 3.91 -4.19
N SER A 33 1.21 4.94 -4.91
CA SER A 33 1.47 5.12 -6.34
C SER A 33 2.68 6.03 -6.62
N ASN A 34 3.27 6.62 -5.58
CA ASN A 34 4.45 7.49 -5.67
C ASN A 34 5.26 7.45 -4.36
N LEU A 35 6.45 8.07 -4.38
CA LEU A 35 7.33 8.11 -3.20
C LEU A 35 6.73 8.88 -2.03
N GLU A 36 6.05 10.00 -2.27
CA GLU A 36 5.44 10.82 -1.21
C GLU A 36 4.43 10.03 -0.37
N SER A 37 3.53 9.30 -1.04
CA SER A 37 2.56 8.41 -0.40
C SER A 37 3.24 7.21 0.29
N LEU A 38 4.28 6.64 -0.33
CA LEU A 38 5.07 5.56 0.27
C LEU A 38 5.69 6.01 1.61
N TYR A 39 6.33 7.18 1.63
CA TYR A 39 6.92 7.74 2.84
C TYR A 39 5.86 8.08 3.89
N SER A 40 4.75 8.69 3.47
CA SER A 40 3.64 9.03 4.39
C SER A 40 3.07 7.80 5.09
N ILE A 41 2.90 6.69 4.37
CA ILE A 41 2.43 5.41 4.94
C ILE A 41 3.50 4.80 5.84
N SER A 42 4.76 4.78 5.40
CA SER A 42 5.89 4.20 6.16
C SER A 42 6.08 4.92 7.49
N GLU A 43 5.99 6.26 7.48
CA GLU A 43 6.03 7.08 8.69
C GLU A 43 4.83 6.79 9.60
N GLY A 44 3.62 6.69 9.04
CA GLY A 44 2.43 6.29 9.78
C GLY A 44 2.55 4.91 10.42
N PHE A 45 3.14 3.93 9.72
CA PHE A 45 3.43 2.60 10.27
C PHE A 45 4.42 2.68 11.44
N SER A 46 5.45 3.51 11.32
CA SER A 46 6.41 3.75 12.39
C SER A 46 5.77 4.41 13.62
N GLU A 47 4.96 5.45 13.41
CA GLU A 47 4.21 6.13 14.49
C GLU A 47 3.29 5.18 15.26
N LEU A 48 2.65 4.23 14.54
CA LEU A 48 1.71 3.26 15.08
C LEU A 48 2.39 1.98 15.61
N GLN A 49 3.71 1.89 15.52
CA GLN A 49 4.50 0.72 15.93
C GLN A 49 4.04 -0.58 15.26
N VAL A 50 3.66 -0.49 13.97
CA VAL A 50 3.28 -1.64 13.15
C VAL A 50 4.45 -2.63 13.09
N ARG A 51 4.16 -3.92 13.22
CA ARG A 51 5.17 -4.99 13.23
C ARG A 51 5.07 -5.86 11.99
N ASN A 52 6.11 -6.67 11.76
CA ASN A 52 6.19 -7.54 10.58
C ASN A 52 5.95 -6.75 9.28
N VAL A 53 6.57 -5.58 9.18
CA VAL A 53 6.37 -4.66 8.07
C VAL A 53 7.03 -5.23 6.82
N GLU A 54 6.26 -5.34 5.76
CA GLU A 54 6.72 -5.77 4.44
C GLU A 54 6.38 -4.71 3.40
N VAL A 55 7.30 -4.47 2.47
CA VAL A 55 7.11 -3.55 1.34
C VAL A 55 7.43 -4.30 0.05
N VAL A 56 6.48 -4.32 -0.87
CA VAL A 56 6.62 -4.97 -2.18
C VAL A 56 6.28 -3.96 -3.26
N GLN A 57 7.08 -3.90 -4.33
CA GLN A 57 6.73 -3.16 -5.53
C GLN A 57 6.12 -4.12 -6.56
N SER A 58 4.93 -3.79 -7.06
CA SER A 58 4.30 -4.48 -8.18
C SER A 58 4.55 -3.72 -9.48
N SER A 59 5.09 -4.42 -10.47
CA SER A 59 5.24 -3.95 -11.84
C SER A 59 4.43 -4.82 -12.78
N VAL A 60 3.53 -4.19 -13.53
CA VAL A 60 2.65 -4.88 -14.48
C VAL A 60 2.90 -4.34 -15.87
N ASN A 61 3.08 -5.24 -16.83
CA ASN A 61 3.12 -4.91 -18.26
C ASN A 61 1.83 -5.41 -18.90
N ARG A 62 1.07 -4.51 -19.52
CA ARG A 62 -0.17 -4.82 -20.22
C ARG A 62 0.14 -5.09 -21.68
N LEU A 63 -0.37 -6.19 -22.23
CA LEU A 63 -0.33 -6.42 -23.66
C LEU A 63 -1.34 -5.49 -24.34
N GLU A 64 -0.85 -4.62 -25.21
CA GLU A 64 -1.63 -3.66 -25.98
C GLU A 64 -1.49 -3.95 -27.47
N ARG A 65 -2.58 -3.75 -28.23
CA ARG A 65 -2.57 -3.89 -29.69
C ARG A 65 -2.46 -2.51 -30.33
N ARG A 66 -1.33 -2.24 -30.98
CA ARG A 66 -1.09 -1.01 -31.74
C ARG A 66 -1.08 -1.32 -33.23
N GLY A 67 -2.24 -1.16 -33.86
CA GLY A 67 -2.49 -1.57 -35.25
C GLY A 67 -2.37 -3.08 -35.44
N ASN A 68 -1.39 -3.50 -36.25
CA ASN A 68 -1.09 -4.91 -36.52
C ASN A 68 -0.04 -5.52 -35.60
N HIS A 69 0.48 -4.75 -34.64
CA HIS A 69 1.51 -5.22 -33.70
C HIS A 69 0.93 -5.38 -32.28
N GLN A 70 1.51 -6.32 -31.54
CA GLN A 70 1.29 -6.47 -30.11
C GLN A 70 2.53 -5.95 -29.38
N THR A 71 2.32 -5.07 -28.41
CA THR A 71 3.39 -4.44 -27.64
C THR A 71 3.06 -4.51 -26.16
N PHE A 72 4.06 -4.75 -25.30
CA PHE A 72 3.89 -4.61 -23.87
C PHE A 72 4.02 -3.14 -23.46
N GLU A 73 3.00 -2.61 -22.81
CA GLU A 73 2.98 -1.27 -22.22
C GLU A 73 3.11 -1.38 -20.69
N ALA A 74 4.12 -0.72 -20.13
CA ALA A 74 4.34 -0.71 -18.70
C ALA A 74 3.27 0.13 -18.00
N ILE A 75 2.60 -0.44 -17.00
CA ILE A 75 1.72 0.28 -16.09
C ILE A 75 2.58 0.91 -14.99
N ASN A 76 2.18 2.11 -14.53
CA ASN A 76 2.79 2.77 -13.39
C ASN A 76 2.95 1.79 -12.21
N PRO A 77 4.17 1.59 -11.69
CA PRO A 77 4.38 0.68 -10.58
C PRO A 77 3.68 1.17 -9.33
N MET A 78 3.21 0.24 -8.50
CA MET A 78 2.64 0.55 -7.19
C MET A 78 3.39 -0.18 -6.09
N PHE A 79 3.58 0.50 -4.97
CA PHE A 79 4.09 -0.08 -3.74
C PHE A 79 2.92 -0.58 -2.90
N ILE A 80 3.10 -1.76 -2.31
CA ILE A 80 2.18 -2.39 -1.36
C ILE A 80 2.95 -2.53 -0.06
N LEU A 81 2.47 -1.86 0.98
CA LEU A 81 3.00 -1.96 2.33
C LEU A 81 2.03 -2.78 3.16
N SER A 82 2.54 -3.69 3.97
CA SER A 82 1.70 -4.42 4.91
C SER A 82 2.38 -4.59 6.26
N GLY A 83 1.59 -4.81 7.29
CA GLY A 83 2.09 -5.08 8.63
C GLY A 83 0.97 -5.39 9.62
N GLU A 84 1.37 -5.82 10.81
CA GLU A 84 0.49 -6.44 11.79
C GLU A 84 0.45 -5.64 13.10
N LYS A 85 -0.72 -5.66 13.72
CA LYS A 85 -0.94 -5.22 15.09
C LYS A 85 -0.74 -6.41 16.01
N ILE A 86 0.27 -6.38 16.86
CA ILE A 86 0.54 -7.49 17.79
C ILE A 86 -0.38 -7.38 19.02
N ASP A 87 -0.58 -6.15 19.52
CA ASP A 87 -1.37 -5.83 20.73
C ASP A 87 -2.45 -4.77 20.46
#